data_AF-A0A5J6MY10-F1
#
_entry.id   AF-A0A5J6MY10-F1
#
_cell.length_a   1.000
_cell.length_b   1.000
_cell.length_c   1.000
_cell.angle_alpha   90.00
_cell.angle_beta   90.00
_cell.angle_gamma   90.00
#
_symmetry.space_group_name_H-M   'P 1'
#
loop_
_entity.id
_entity.type
_entity.pdbx_description
1 polymer ?
#
loop_
_entity_poly.entity_id
_entity_poly.type
_entity_poly.pdbx_seq_one_letter_code
_entity_poly.pdbx_strand_id
1 'polypeptide(L)'
;MSLAILTRADRRARADASEGPREPVFARTTPAPAPAKPAETRSGLPAASVDSAPTVRQFLSQLGAQERKLARKEALNAVIDVAPGEVEKLARLVARLRGRYLAKLIDLGNSTDTLPGELEIAEIRRVRERFEELEQGLAAVKTALSEGDLTLRGLRPE
;
A
#
# COMPACT_ATOMS: atom_id res chain seq x y z
N MET A 1 -32.04 -2.89 -26.77
CA MET A 1 -31.98 -3.91 -25.71
C MET A 1 -30.94 -3.45 -24.68
N SER A 2 -31.41 -3.00 -23.52
CA SER A 2 -30.58 -2.39 -22.47
C SER A 2 -30.09 -3.45 -21.48
N LEU A 3 -28.78 -3.54 -21.27
CA LEU A 3 -28.17 -4.31 -20.20
C LEU A 3 -27.89 -3.37 -19.02
N ALA A 4 -28.69 -3.51 -17.96
CA ALA A 4 -28.50 -2.82 -16.70
C ALA A 4 -27.31 -3.44 -15.95
N ILE A 5 -26.25 -2.66 -15.75
CA ILE A 5 -25.11 -3.03 -14.92
C ILE A 5 -25.49 -2.75 -13.46
N LEU A 6 -25.73 -3.82 -12.68
CA LEU A 6 -25.92 -3.70 -11.23
C LEU A 6 -24.64 -3.15 -10.59
N THR A 7 -24.75 -2.00 -9.94
CA THR A 7 -23.65 -1.38 -9.21
C THR A 7 -23.58 -1.91 -7.77
N ARG A 8 -22.40 -1.80 -7.17
CA ARG A 8 -22.01 -2.33 -5.85
C ARG A 8 -22.88 -1.84 -4.68
N ALA A 9 -23.71 -0.81 -4.89
CA ALA A 9 -24.60 -0.23 -3.87
C ALA A 9 -25.78 -1.16 -3.51
N ASP A 10 -26.34 -1.89 -4.47
CA ASP A 10 -27.56 -2.70 -4.25
C ASP A 10 -27.34 -3.95 -3.38
N ARG A 11 -26.11 -4.47 -3.29
CA ARG A 11 -25.83 -5.65 -2.46
C ARG A 11 -25.79 -5.35 -0.96
N ARG A 12 -25.62 -4.09 -0.56
CA ARG A 12 -25.50 -3.71 0.86
C ARG A 12 -26.87 -3.54 1.54
N ALA A 13 -27.93 -3.31 0.77
CA ALA A 13 -29.28 -3.07 1.30
C ALA A 13 -30.05 -4.33 1.72
N ARG A 14 -29.51 -5.53 1.51
CA ARG A 14 -30.17 -6.82 1.89
C ARG A 14 -29.62 -7.47 3.16
N ALA A 15 -28.60 -6.91 3.80
CA ALA A 15 -27.96 -7.54 4.96
C ALA A 15 -28.48 -7.04 6.33
N ASP A 16 -29.20 -5.93 6.39
CA ASP A 16 -29.57 -5.28 7.66
C ASP A 16 -31.04 -5.47 8.09
N ALA A 17 -31.70 -6.53 7.63
CA ALA A 17 -33.11 -6.78 7.92
C ALA A 17 -33.36 -8.12 8.63
N SER A 18 -32.70 -8.37 9.76
CA SER A 18 -33.19 -9.34 10.74
C SER A 18 -32.45 -9.23 12.08
N GLU A 19 -32.88 -8.35 12.98
CA GLU A 19 -32.69 -8.60 14.41
C GLU A 19 -33.66 -7.74 15.24
N GLY A 20 -34.74 -8.37 15.70
CA GLY A 20 -35.67 -7.79 16.67
C GLY A 20 -35.10 -7.81 18.09
N PRO A 21 -35.68 -7.04 19.03
CA PRO A 21 -35.11 -6.83 20.36
C PRO A 21 -35.30 -8.07 21.25
N ARG A 22 -34.22 -8.56 21.87
CA ARG A 22 -34.29 -9.58 22.94
C ARG A 22 -34.20 -8.89 24.31
N GLU A 23 -35.24 -9.01 25.11
CA GLU A 23 -35.28 -8.59 26.52
C GLU A 23 -34.40 -9.50 27.40
N PRO A 24 -33.75 -8.98 28.46
CA PRO A 24 -33.09 -9.82 29.45
C PRO A 24 -34.05 -10.26 30.56
N VAL A 25 -34.19 -11.58 30.72
CA VAL A 25 -34.94 -12.23 31.81
C VAL A 25 -34.10 -12.18 33.09
N PHE A 26 -34.58 -11.44 34.10
CA PHE A 26 -34.10 -11.53 35.49
C PHE A 26 -34.74 -12.71 36.21
N ALA A 27 -33.96 -13.53 36.92
CA ALA A 27 -34.22 -13.95 38.31
C ALA A 27 -33.25 -15.07 38.78
N ARG A 28 -32.54 -14.85 39.91
CA ARG A 28 -32.78 -15.50 41.23
C ARG A 28 -31.58 -15.33 42.21
N THR A 29 -31.81 -14.46 43.20
CA THR A 29 -31.65 -14.64 44.67
C THR A 29 -30.46 -15.38 45.34
N THR A 30 -29.59 -14.59 46.01
CA THR A 30 -29.12 -14.57 47.45
C THR A 30 -28.51 -15.81 48.17
N PRO A 31 -27.79 -15.69 49.33
CA PRO A 31 -26.98 -14.60 49.92
C PRO A 31 -25.61 -15.05 50.53
N ALA A 32 -24.84 -14.09 51.08
CA ALA A 32 -23.54 -14.22 51.79
C ALA A 32 -23.62 -14.91 53.18
N PRO A 33 -22.46 -15.19 53.84
CA PRO A 33 -21.96 -14.23 54.85
C PRO A 33 -20.41 -14.11 54.99
N ALA A 34 -19.97 -13.02 55.63
CA ALA A 34 -18.62 -12.74 56.19
C ALA A 34 -18.78 -12.56 57.75
N PRO A 35 -17.75 -12.42 58.65
CA PRO A 35 -16.45 -11.71 58.45
C PRO A 35 -15.17 -12.12 59.27
N ALA A 36 -13.99 -11.60 58.82
CA ALA A 36 -12.76 -11.05 59.50
C ALA A 36 -11.91 -11.92 60.50
N LYS A 37 -10.57 -11.81 60.71
CA LYS A 37 -9.37 -11.00 60.30
C LYS A 37 -8.11 -11.67 61.00
N PRO A 38 -6.85 -11.13 61.01
CA PRO A 38 -5.86 -10.81 59.97
C PRO A 38 -4.48 -11.51 60.19
N ALA A 39 -3.61 -11.63 59.18
CA ALA A 39 -2.18 -11.89 59.40
C ALA A 39 -1.33 -11.17 58.34
N GLU A 40 -0.37 -10.39 58.82
CA GLU A 40 0.49 -9.49 58.07
C GLU A 40 1.65 -10.19 57.36
N THR A 41 2.17 -9.49 56.35
CA THR A 41 3.57 -9.46 55.88
C THR A 41 4.23 -10.76 55.40
N ARG A 42 4.29 -10.91 54.07
CA ARG A 42 5.57 -11.05 53.37
C ARG A 42 5.64 -10.13 52.16
N SER A 43 6.46 -9.10 52.31
CA SER A 43 7.15 -8.38 51.25
C SER A 43 7.81 -9.35 50.25
N GLY A 44 7.65 -9.10 48.94
CA GLY A 44 8.55 -9.65 47.92
C GLY A 44 7.95 -9.84 46.51
N LEU A 45 8.31 -8.90 45.61
CA LEU A 45 8.36 -8.99 44.11
C LEU A 45 7.10 -8.64 43.28
N PRO A 46 7.27 -7.93 42.15
CA PRO A 46 8.06 -6.72 41.94
C PRO A 46 7.15 -5.54 41.52
N ALA A 47 7.57 -4.32 41.82
CA ALA A 47 7.03 -3.13 41.15
C ALA A 47 7.50 -3.16 39.68
N ALA A 48 6.73 -3.79 38.80
CA ALA A 48 7.02 -3.81 37.36
C ALA A 48 5.71 -3.82 36.57
N SER A 49 4.98 -2.71 36.57
CA SER A 49 3.90 -2.53 35.60
C SER A 49 3.64 -1.06 35.24
N VAL A 50 4.65 -0.18 35.32
CA VAL A 50 4.49 1.24 34.96
C VAL A 50 5.28 1.63 33.70
N ASP A 51 6.32 0.90 33.29
CA ASP A 51 7.14 1.27 32.13
C ASP A 51 7.21 0.16 31.06
N SER A 52 6.05 -0.21 30.50
CA SER A 52 6.02 -1.03 29.26
C SER A 52 5.40 -0.27 28.08
N ALA A 53 5.34 1.06 28.17
CA ALA A 53 5.13 1.88 26.98
C ALA A 53 6.41 1.83 26.11
N PRO A 54 6.33 1.41 24.84
CA PRO A 54 7.50 1.37 23.98
C PRO A 54 8.08 2.77 23.84
N THR A 55 9.41 2.87 23.90
CA THR A 55 10.09 4.15 23.60
C THR A 55 9.77 4.58 22.16
N VAL A 56 9.76 5.88 21.87
CA VAL A 56 9.55 6.42 20.50
C VAL A 56 10.41 5.70 19.45
N ARG A 57 11.68 5.41 19.77
CA ARG A 57 12.57 4.65 18.86
C ARG A 57 12.09 3.23 18.59
N GLN A 58 11.59 2.54 19.62
CA GLN A 58 11.03 1.19 19.48
C GLN A 58 9.75 1.22 18.65
N PHE A 59 8.87 2.20 18.90
CA PHE A 59 7.66 2.41 18.11
C PHE A 59 7.98 2.69 16.64
N LEU A 60 8.91 3.60 16.33
CA LEU A 60 9.31 3.90 14.94
C LEU A 60 9.91 2.68 14.22
N SER A 61 10.71 1.87 14.93
CA SER A 61 11.25 0.62 14.37
C SER A 61 10.14 -0.41 14.10
N GLN A 62 9.16 -0.53 15.00
CA GLN A 62 8.02 -1.41 14.82
C GLN A 62 7.11 -0.92 13.68
N LEU A 63 6.88 0.38 13.60
CA LEU A 63 6.09 1.03 12.56
C LEU A 63 6.70 0.78 11.18
N GLY A 64 8.01 0.94 11.01
CA GLY A 64 8.68 0.66 9.74
C GLY A 64 8.58 -0.80 9.31
N ALA A 65 8.60 -1.75 10.25
CA ALA A 65 8.38 -3.17 9.94
C ALA A 65 6.91 -3.46 9.57
N GLN A 66 5.95 -2.82 10.24
CA GLN A 66 4.53 -2.93 9.94
C GLN A 66 4.19 -2.29 8.59
N GLU A 67 4.79 -1.14 8.28
CA GLU A 67 4.59 -0.41 7.03
C GLU A 67 4.92 -1.28 5.82
N ARG A 68 6.07 -1.96 5.81
CA ARG A 68 6.43 -2.89 4.72
C ARG A 68 5.42 -4.03 4.56
N LYS A 69 4.99 -4.62 5.68
CA LYS A 69 3.99 -5.71 5.66
C LYS A 69 2.64 -5.24 5.12
N LEU A 70 2.22 -4.02 5.50
CA LEU A 70 0.99 -3.41 5.00
C LEU A 70 1.13 -3.05 3.52
N ALA A 71 2.22 -2.40 3.13
CA ALA A 71 2.51 -2.04 1.74
C ALA A 71 2.47 -3.27 0.83
N ARG A 72 3.15 -4.36 1.21
CA ARG A 72 3.12 -5.63 0.49
C ARG A 72 1.70 -6.19 0.33
N LYS A 73 0.94 -6.22 1.43
CA LYS A 73 -0.44 -6.72 1.42
C LYS A 73 -1.32 -5.89 0.49
N GLU A 74 -1.21 -4.56 0.55
CA GLU A 74 -1.98 -3.67 -0.31
C GLU A 74 -1.52 -3.74 -1.78
N ALA A 75 -0.22 -3.94 -2.04
CA ALA A 75 0.31 -4.14 -3.39
C ALA A 75 -0.27 -5.40 -4.04
N LEU A 76 -0.28 -6.54 -3.33
CA LEU A 76 -0.88 -7.79 -3.82
C LEU A 76 -2.41 -7.72 -3.96
N ASN A 77 -3.08 -6.89 -3.17
CA ASN A 77 -4.51 -6.62 -3.33
C ASN A 77 -4.80 -5.76 -4.57
N ALA A 78 -3.94 -4.76 -4.84
CA ALA A 78 -4.09 -3.84 -5.96
C ALA A 78 -3.66 -4.48 -7.29
N VAL A 79 -2.66 -5.36 -7.25
CA VAL A 79 -2.04 -6.00 -8.41
C VAL A 79 -2.07 -7.51 -8.20
N ILE A 80 -3.00 -8.19 -8.89
CA ILE A 80 -3.25 -9.62 -8.70
C ILE A 80 -2.08 -10.48 -9.18
N ASP A 81 -1.56 -10.20 -10.37
CA ASP A 81 -0.44 -10.90 -11.00
C ASP A 81 0.20 -9.97 -12.03
N VAL A 82 1.52 -9.97 -12.12
CA VAL A 82 2.25 -9.29 -13.20
C VAL A 82 2.70 -10.33 -14.23
N ALA A 83 2.35 -10.16 -15.50
CA ALA A 83 2.89 -11.01 -16.56
C ALA A 83 4.29 -10.51 -16.99
N PRO A 84 5.27 -11.41 -17.26
CA PRO A 84 6.60 -10.98 -17.73
C PRO A 84 6.55 -10.07 -18.96
N GLY A 85 5.61 -10.34 -19.88
CA GLY A 85 5.41 -9.53 -21.07
C GLY A 85 4.89 -8.11 -20.80
N GLU A 86 4.28 -7.84 -19.64
CA GLU A 86 3.85 -6.49 -19.25
C GLU A 86 5.02 -5.63 -18.81
N VAL A 87 5.92 -6.21 -17.98
CA VAL A 87 7.18 -5.57 -17.59
C VAL A 87 8.04 -5.30 -18.81
N GLU A 88 8.10 -6.25 -19.74
CA GLU A 88 8.84 -6.07 -20.98
C GLU A 88 8.22 -4.96 -21.86
N LYS A 89 6.89 -4.93 -22.00
CA LYS A 89 6.20 -3.84 -22.72
C LYS A 89 6.46 -2.48 -22.10
N LEU A 90 6.47 -2.38 -20.77
CA LEU A 90 6.83 -1.15 -20.05
C LEU A 90 8.28 -0.75 -20.35
N ALA A 91 9.22 -1.68 -20.29
CA ALA A 91 10.62 -1.42 -20.63
C ALA A 91 10.77 -0.94 -22.09
N ARG A 92 10.06 -1.56 -23.04
CA ARG A 92 10.04 -1.10 -24.44
C ARG A 92 9.43 0.29 -24.57
N LEU A 93 8.39 0.64 -23.79
CA LEU A 93 7.78 1.96 -23.80
C LEU A 93 8.77 3.03 -23.29
N VAL A 94 9.45 2.78 -22.18
CA VAL A 94 10.51 3.66 -21.65
C VAL A 94 11.59 3.88 -22.69
N ALA A 95 12.12 2.81 -23.30
CA ALA A 95 13.16 2.89 -24.32
C ALA A 95 12.72 3.74 -25.53
N ARG A 96 11.47 3.57 -26.00
CA ARG A 96 10.92 4.37 -27.11
C ARG A 96 10.82 5.85 -26.75
N LEU A 97 10.36 6.18 -25.55
CA LEU A 97 10.25 7.58 -25.12
C LEU A 97 11.62 8.23 -24.94
N ARG A 98 12.58 7.52 -24.35
CA ARG A 98 13.98 7.96 -24.27
C ARG A 98 14.58 8.18 -25.66
N GLY A 99 14.35 7.27 -26.60
CA GLY A 99 14.77 7.42 -27.99
C GLY A 99 14.17 8.68 -28.64
N ARG A 100 12.88 8.95 -28.43
CA ARG A 100 12.23 10.17 -28.93
C ARG A 100 12.79 11.46 -28.32
N TYR A 101 13.11 11.44 -27.02
CA TYR A 101 13.76 12.56 -26.35
C TYR A 101 15.12 12.86 -27.00
N LEU A 102 15.96 11.83 -27.14
CA LEU A 102 17.27 11.96 -27.75
C LEU A 102 17.17 12.44 -29.21
N ALA A 103 16.22 11.90 -29.98
CA ALA A 103 15.97 12.36 -31.34
C ALA A 103 15.64 13.86 -31.38
N LYS A 104 14.72 14.34 -30.52
CA LYS A 104 14.39 15.77 -30.44
C LYS A 104 15.58 16.65 -30.07
N LEU A 105 16.48 16.19 -29.21
CA LEU A 105 17.69 16.95 -28.86
C LEU A 105 18.66 17.03 -30.05
N ILE A 106 18.84 15.95 -30.79
CA ILE A 106 19.69 15.92 -31.98
C ILE A 106 19.08 16.78 -33.09
N ASP A 107 17.77 16.67 -33.32
CA ASP A 107 17.04 17.51 -34.29
C ASP A 107 17.21 18.98 -33.96
N LEU A 108 17.13 19.35 -32.68
CA LEU A 108 17.35 20.72 -32.24
C LEU A 108 18.80 21.19 -32.49
N GLY A 109 19.80 20.32 -32.24
CA GLY A 109 21.20 20.63 -32.52
C GLY A 109 21.54 20.77 -34.00
N ASN A 110 20.73 20.17 -34.89
CA ASN A 110 20.85 20.28 -36.33
C ASN A 110 20.17 21.54 -36.91
N SER A 111 19.35 22.24 -36.13
CA SER A 111 18.76 23.52 -36.50
C SER A 111 19.82 24.62 -36.35
N THR A 112 20.48 24.97 -37.45
CA THR A 112 21.77 25.69 -37.43
C THR A 112 21.72 27.20 -37.18
N ASP A 113 20.56 27.86 -37.31
CA ASP A 113 20.57 29.33 -37.44
C ASP A 113 19.85 30.10 -36.32
N THR A 114 19.15 29.41 -35.40
CA THR A 114 18.39 30.09 -34.34
C THR A 114 18.39 29.30 -33.04
N LEU A 115 18.44 30.02 -31.92
CA LEU A 115 18.17 29.43 -30.60
C LEU A 115 16.76 28.84 -30.56
N PRO A 116 16.55 27.72 -29.84
CA PRO A 116 15.23 27.14 -29.67
C PRO A 116 14.22 28.13 -29.11
N GLY A 117 13.02 28.13 -29.69
CA GLY A 117 11.90 28.87 -29.16
C GLY A 117 11.33 28.22 -27.89
N GLU A 118 10.56 29.00 -27.11
CA GLU A 118 9.89 28.51 -25.90
C GLU A 118 9.01 27.27 -26.14
N LEU A 119 8.35 27.20 -27.31
CA LEU A 119 7.51 26.06 -27.67
C LEU A 119 8.36 24.78 -27.82
N GLU A 120 9.52 24.88 -28.47
CA GLU A 120 10.43 23.74 -28.70
C GLU A 120 11.01 23.26 -27.37
N ILE A 121 11.45 24.19 -26.51
CA ILE A 121 11.92 23.86 -25.15
C ILE A 121 10.81 23.19 -24.34
N ALA A 122 9.57 23.70 -24.40
CA ALA A 122 8.44 23.13 -23.70
C ALA A 122 8.12 21.70 -24.20
N GLU A 123 8.22 21.44 -25.50
CA GLU A 123 8.06 20.09 -26.04
C GLU A 123 9.15 19.14 -25.57
N ILE A 124 10.41 19.55 -25.64
CA ILE A 124 11.56 18.74 -25.18
C ILE A 124 11.39 18.40 -23.69
N ARG A 125 11.00 19.39 -22.88
CA ARG A 125 10.72 19.20 -21.46
C ARG A 125 9.60 18.20 -21.21
N ARG A 126 8.48 18.31 -21.92
CA ARG A 126 7.35 17.37 -21.80
C ARG A 126 7.75 15.94 -22.16
N VAL A 127 8.56 15.75 -23.20
CA VAL A 127 9.05 14.42 -23.57
C VAL A 127 10.02 13.89 -22.51
N ARG A 128 10.88 14.76 -21.96
CA ARG A 128 11.81 14.42 -20.88
C ARG A 128 11.08 13.90 -19.65
N GLU A 129 10.20 14.72 -19.09
CA GLU A 129 9.44 14.40 -17.87
C GLU A 129 8.67 13.09 -18.01
N ARG A 130 8.06 12.84 -19.16
CA ARG A 130 7.34 11.59 -19.42
C ARG A 130 8.26 10.37 -19.39
N PHE A 131 9.43 10.41 -20.04
CA PHE A 131 10.29 9.23 -20.05
C PHE A 131 10.93 9.00 -18.67
N GLU A 132 11.30 10.08 -17.96
CA GLU A 132 11.89 10.01 -16.63
C GLU A 132 10.91 9.42 -15.61
N GLU A 133 9.65 9.85 -15.64
CA GLU A 133 8.59 9.29 -14.79
C GLU A 133 8.39 7.79 -15.04
N LEU A 134 8.33 7.39 -16.31
CA LEU A 134 8.17 5.97 -16.66
C LEU A 134 9.44 5.14 -16.35
N GLU A 135 10.63 5.74 -16.42
CA GLU A 135 11.89 5.10 -16.03
C GLU A 135 11.93 4.86 -14.51
N GLN A 136 11.52 5.85 -13.71
CA GLN A 136 11.34 5.70 -12.27
C GLN A 136 10.28 4.65 -11.94
N GLY A 137 9.14 4.66 -12.64
CA GLY A 137 8.09 3.65 -12.49
C GLY A 137 8.58 2.23 -12.81
N LEU A 138 9.36 2.05 -13.88
CA LEU A 138 9.96 0.75 -14.22
C LEU A 138 10.96 0.30 -13.16
N ALA A 139 11.76 1.21 -12.61
CA ALA A 139 12.67 0.90 -11.51
C ALA A 139 11.89 0.45 -10.26
N ALA A 140 10.81 1.16 -9.90
CA ALA A 140 9.95 0.79 -8.78
C ALA A 140 9.32 -0.59 -8.96
N VAL A 141 8.84 -0.92 -10.17
CA VAL A 141 8.31 -2.26 -10.48
C VAL A 141 9.39 -3.34 -10.31
N LYS A 142 10.61 -3.11 -10.79
CA LYS A 142 11.72 -4.07 -10.62
C LYS A 142 12.05 -4.29 -9.15
N THR A 143 12.11 -3.23 -8.36
CA THR A 143 12.34 -3.32 -6.91
C THR A 143 11.24 -4.11 -6.23
N ALA A 144 9.97 -3.78 -6.48
CA ALA A 144 8.83 -4.47 -5.89
C ALA A 144 8.79 -5.97 -6.27
N LEU A 145 9.19 -6.32 -7.50
CA LEU A 145 9.36 -7.71 -7.91
C LEU A 145 10.50 -8.41 -7.15
N SER A 146 11.64 -7.74 -6.97
CA SER A 146 12.79 -8.31 -6.25
C SER A 146 12.55 -8.48 -4.74
N GLU A 147 11.76 -7.60 -4.14
CA GLU A 147 11.39 -7.65 -2.72
C GLU A 147 10.20 -8.60 -2.46
N GLY A 148 9.55 -9.09 -3.51
CA GLY A 148 8.39 -9.98 -3.45
C GLY A 148 7.08 -9.28 -3.10
N ASP A 149 7.04 -7.96 -3.25
CA ASP A 149 5.83 -7.13 -3.13
C ASP A 149 4.90 -7.29 -4.34
N LEU A 150 5.45 -7.71 -5.47
CA LEU A 150 4.73 -8.12 -6.67
C LEU A 150 5.12 -9.55 -7.06
N THR A 151 4.17 -10.30 -7.59
CA THR A 151 4.37 -11.68 -8.06
C THR A 151 4.35 -11.75 -9.58
N LEU A 152 5.37 -12.39 -10.18
CA LEU A 152 5.38 -12.71 -11.61
C LEU A 152 4.61 -14.00 -11.87
N ARG A 153 3.63 -13.94 -12.76
CA ARG A 153 2.93 -15.13 -13.21
C ARG A 153 3.87 -16.08 -13.95
N GLY A 154 3.89 -17.34 -13.53
CA GLY A 154 4.60 -18.42 -14.23
C GLY A 154 6.10 -18.51 -13.93
N LEU A 155 6.64 -17.65 -13.07
CA LEU A 155 7.97 -17.81 -12.48
C LEU A 155 7.81 -18.16 -11.00
N ARG A 156 8.52 -19.20 -10.55
CA ARG A 156 8.61 -19.47 -9.11
C ARG A 156 9.55 -18.45 -8.48
N PRO A 157 9.18 -17.80 -7.36
CA PRO A 157 10.17 -17.11 -6.54
C PRO A 157 11.18 -18.17 -6.02
N GLU A 158 12.47 -17.82 -6.03
CA GLU A 158 13.51 -18.66 -5.42
C GLU A 158 13.36 -18.77 -3.90
#